data_AF-A0AAP2JYM7-F1
#
_entry.id   AF-A0AAP2JYM7-F1
#
_cell.length_a   1.000
_cell.length_b   1.000
_cell.length_c   1.000
_cell.angle_alpha   90.00
_cell.angle_beta   90.00
_cell.angle_gamma   90.00
#
_symmetry.space_group_name_H-M   'P 1'
#
loop_
_entity.id
_entity.type
_entity.pdbx_description
1 polymer ?
#
loop_
_entity_poly.entity_id
_entity_poly.type
_entity_poly.pdbx_seq_one_letter_code
_entity_poly.pdbx_strand_id
1 'polypeptide(L)'
;MTKKIIPIICALNVIFLSIAPSIAEEYCEPTMKRNLIKDKGKNICFSIRPLPICTPPAMAVSYVKTTVQFNCVTKGEHLVLSESEQLNKIITRLENKDVDYSEDIAIPRYCTCPSKL
;
A
#
# COMPACT_ATOMS: atom_id res chain seq x y z
N MET A 1 29.64 43.39 -63.60
CA MET A 1 30.15 42.03 -63.87
C MET A 1 29.88 41.15 -62.66
N THR A 2 29.24 40.00 -62.89
CA THR A 2 29.13 38.78 -62.04
C THR A 2 28.50 38.83 -60.64
N LYS A 3 27.30 38.25 -60.59
CA LYS A 3 26.56 37.66 -59.45
C LYS A 3 27.42 36.70 -58.61
N LYS A 4 27.09 36.55 -57.32
CA LYS A 4 27.02 35.24 -56.66
C LYS A 4 25.98 35.23 -55.54
N ILE A 5 25.13 34.22 -55.58
CA ILE A 5 23.95 33.94 -54.76
C ILE A 5 24.23 32.57 -54.08
N ILE A 6 24.13 32.50 -52.73
CA ILE A 6 23.67 31.36 -51.85
C ILE A 6 24.57 30.06 -51.86
N PRO A 7 24.75 29.23 -50.79
CA PRO A 7 23.78 28.72 -49.77
C PRO A 7 24.22 28.78 -48.28
N ILE A 8 23.28 28.96 -47.34
CA ILE A 8 22.57 27.92 -46.56
C ILE A 8 23.48 26.75 -46.17
N ILE A 9 23.96 26.77 -44.93
CA ILE A 9 24.27 25.54 -44.18
C ILE A 9 23.43 25.58 -42.92
N CYS A 10 22.28 24.92 -43.02
CA CYS A 10 21.58 24.29 -41.91
C CYS A 10 22.48 23.26 -41.21
N ALA A 11 22.11 22.96 -39.97
CA ALA A 11 22.60 21.88 -39.11
C ALA A 11 23.87 22.26 -38.31
N LEU A 12 23.96 22.00 -37.01
CA LEU A 12 23.33 20.92 -36.26
C LEU A 12 22.56 21.46 -35.05
N ASN A 13 21.26 21.13 -35.00
CA ASN A 13 20.57 20.94 -33.73
C ASN A 13 21.30 19.80 -33.01
N VAL A 14 22.15 20.12 -32.03
CA VAL A 14 22.58 19.12 -31.05
C VAL A 14 21.40 18.98 -30.09
N ILE A 15 20.41 18.18 -30.50
CA ILE A 15 19.39 17.67 -29.59
C ILE A 15 20.16 16.77 -28.63
N PHE A 16 20.53 17.31 -27.47
CA PHE A 16 20.83 16.48 -26.30
C PHE A 16 19.53 15.75 -25.95
N LEU A 17 19.29 14.62 -26.61
CA LEU A 17 18.41 13.58 -26.11
C LEU A 17 19.08 13.06 -24.85
N SER A 18 18.81 13.72 -23.73
CA SER A 18 18.99 13.16 -22.41
C SER A 18 18.10 11.93 -22.34
N ILE A 19 18.65 10.78 -22.74
CA ILE A 19 18.09 9.47 -22.46
C ILE A 19 18.28 9.28 -20.95
N ALA A 20 17.41 9.90 -20.17
CA ALA A 20 17.19 9.44 -18.82
C ALA A 20 16.53 8.06 -18.99
N PRO A 21 17.10 6.96 -18.44
CA PRO A 21 16.32 5.75 -18.30
C PRO A 21 15.17 6.10 -17.35
N SER A 22 13.98 6.35 -17.91
CA SER A 22 12.77 6.39 -17.11
C SER A 22 12.49 4.95 -16.70
N ILE A 23 13.06 4.55 -15.57
CA ILE A 23 12.52 3.40 -14.84
C ILE A 23 11.19 3.91 -14.32
N ALA A 24 10.14 3.77 -15.13
CA ALA A 24 8.79 3.97 -14.65
C ALA A 24 8.58 2.90 -13.60
N GLU A 25 8.60 3.28 -12.32
CA GLU A 25 8.24 2.36 -11.25
C GLU A 25 6.81 1.88 -11.52
N GLU A 26 6.67 0.59 -11.78
CA GLU A 26 5.36 -0.02 -11.97
C GLU A 26 4.67 -0.11 -10.60
N TYR A 27 3.42 0.36 -10.54
CA TYR A 27 2.62 0.33 -9.32
C TYR A 27 1.50 -0.71 -9.45
N CYS A 28 1.35 -1.53 -8.41
CA CYS A 28 0.43 -2.65 -8.36
C CYS A 28 -0.62 -2.44 -7.26
N GLU A 29 -1.83 -2.96 -7.43
CA GLU A 29 -2.78 -3.04 -6.33
C GLU A 29 -2.34 -4.08 -5.27
N PRO A 30 -2.60 -3.84 -3.97
CA PRO A 30 -2.30 -4.82 -2.93
C PRO A 30 -3.08 -6.12 -3.14
N THR A 31 -2.37 -7.25 -3.26
CA THR A 31 -2.98 -8.58 -3.43
C THR A 31 -3.21 -9.31 -2.11
N MET A 32 -2.50 -8.92 -1.04
CA MET A 32 -2.63 -9.52 0.28
C MET A 32 -3.57 -8.71 1.18
N LYS A 33 -4.29 -9.40 2.07
CA LYS A 33 -5.14 -8.78 3.09
C LYS A 33 -4.81 -9.33 4.47
N ARG A 34 -4.87 -8.48 5.50
CA ARG A 34 -4.72 -8.86 6.91
C ARG A 34 -5.55 -7.97 7.81
N ASN A 35 -6.04 -8.52 8.92
CA ASN A 35 -6.68 -7.70 9.95
C ASN A 35 -5.65 -6.79 10.62
N LEU A 36 -6.04 -5.54 10.83
CA LEU A 36 -5.26 -4.58 11.57
C LEU A 36 -5.47 -4.82 13.07
N ILE A 37 -4.37 -4.87 13.81
CA ILE A 37 -4.37 -5.08 15.26
C ILE A 37 -3.93 -3.77 15.91
N LYS A 38 -4.72 -3.27 16.85
CA LYS A 38 -4.41 -2.09 17.65
C LYS A 38 -4.38 -2.43 19.13
N ASP A 39 -3.33 -1.97 19.80
CA ASP A 39 -3.26 -1.95 21.25
C ASP A 39 -4.00 -0.72 21.79
N LYS A 40 -4.96 -0.93 22.69
CA LYS A 40 -5.71 0.12 23.39
C LYS A 40 -5.61 -0.08 24.90
N GLY A 41 -4.39 -0.20 25.41
CA GLY A 41 -4.11 -0.31 26.84
C GLY A 41 -4.48 -1.68 27.38
N LYS A 42 -5.63 -1.81 28.04
CA LYS A 42 -6.12 -3.11 28.56
C LYS A 42 -6.73 -3.99 27.47
N ASN A 43 -6.97 -3.46 26.29
CA ASN A 43 -7.64 -4.16 25.20
C ASN A 43 -6.72 -4.32 23.98
N ILE A 44 -6.95 -5.39 23.23
CA ILE A 44 -6.44 -5.56 21.88
C ILE A 44 -7.63 -5.55 20.94
N CYS A 45 -7.56 -4.72 19.91
CA CYS A 45 -8.66 -4.49 18.99
C CYS A 45 -8.27 -4.93 17.59
N PHE A 46 -9.14 -5.72 16.97
CA PHE A 46 -8.97 -6.30 15.66
C PHE A 46 -9.92 -5.62 14.69
N SER A 47 -9.44 -5.25 13.51
CA SER A 47 -10.36 -4.83 12.45
C SER A 47 -11.27 -6.00 12.13
N ILE A 48 -12.57 -5.74 11.99
CA ILE A 48 -13.55 -6.80 11.73
C ILE A 48 -13.27 -7.46 10.37
N ARG A 49 -12.91 -6.65 9.37
CA ARG A 49 -12.53 -7.13 8.04
C ARG A 49 -11.02 -7.05 7.82
N PRO A 50 -10.43 -8.01 7.09
CA PRO A 50 -9.06 -7.89 6.59
C PRO A 50 -8.90 -6.67 5.69
N LEU A 51 -7.83 -5.91 5.89
CA LEU A 51 -7.47 -4.72 5.12
C LEU A 51 -6.38 -5.04 4.09
N PRO A 52 -6.36 -4.37 2.92
CA PRO A 52 -5.29 -4.54 1.95
C PRO A 52 -3.94 -4.11 2.54
N ILE A 53 -2.91 -4.92 2.28
CA ILE A 53 -1.52 -4.61 2.65
C ILE A 53 -0.59 -4.96 1.50
N CYS A 54 0.53 -4.22 1.39
CA CYS A 54 1.57 -4.57 0.44
C CYS A 54 2.28 -5.85 0.88
N THR A 55 2.43 -6.79 -0.05
CA THR A 55 3.14 -8.05 0.19
C THR A 55 4.64 -7.78 0.23
N PRO A 56 5.36 -8.03 1.34
CA PRO A 56 6.80 -7.83 1.38
C PRO A 56 7.50 -8.57 0.22
N PRO A 57 8.49 -7.96 -0.45
CA PRO A 57 9.16 -6.69 -0.11
C PRO A 57 8.47 -5.43 -0.66
N ALA A 58 7.30 -5.52 -1.30
CA ALA A 58 6.60 -4.37 -1.86
C ALA A 58 6.24 -3.34 -0.77
N MET A 59 6.41 -2.06 -1.10
CA MET A 59 6.13 -0.93 -0.22
C MET A 59 4.89 -0.17 -0.69
N ALA A 60 4.15 0.41 0.24
CA ALA A 60 3.01 1.27 -0.12
C ALA A 60 3.52 2.59 -0.70
N VAL A 61 2.99 2.98 -1.87
CA VAL A 61 3.32 4.24 -2.55
C VAL A 61 2.19 5.26 -2.47
N SER A 62 0.97 4.81 -2.16
CA SER A 62 -0.17 5.68 -1.96
C SER A 62 -1.16 5.06 -0.97
N TYR A 63 -1.96 5.93 -0.36
CA TYR A 63 -2.93 5.55 0.66
C TYR A 63 -4.31 6.13 0.33
N VAL A 64 -5.35 5.44 0.79
CA VAL A 64 -6.72 5.94 0.81
C VAL A 64 -7.23 5.94 2.25
N LYS A 65 -7.97 6.98 2.63
CA LYS A 65 -8.60 7.07 3.94
C LYS A 65 -9.88 6.22 3.94
N THR A 66 -10.02 5.34 4.92
CA THR A 66 -11.16 4.42 5.02
C THR A 66 -11.58 4.29 6.47
N THR A 67 -12.87 4.39 6.74
CA THR A 67 -13.43 4.11 8.06
C THR A 67 -13.39 2.61 8.31
N VAL A 68 -12.63 2.19 9.32
CA VAL A 68 -12.44 0.79 9.71
C VAL A 68 -13.14 0.53 11.03
N GLN A 69 -13.91 -0.54 11.08
CA GLN A 69 -14.60 -1.01 12.27
C GLN A 69 -13.74 -2.01 13.04
N PHE A 70 -13.74 -1.91 14.36
CA PHE A 70 -12.93 -2.73 15.24
C PHE A 70 -13.76 -3.36 16.35
N ASN A 71 -13.36 -4.57 16.71
CA ASN A 71 -13.81 -5.25 17.91
C ASN A 71 -12.61 -5.59 18.82
N CYS A 72 -12.80 -5.38 20.11
CA CYS A 72 -11.81 -5.46 21.16
C CYS A 72 -12.06 -6.63 22.09
N VAL A 73 -10.95 -7.14 22.62
CA VAL A 73 -10.88 -8.19 23.63
C VAL A 73 -9.92 -7.76 24.74
N THR A 74 -10.24 -8.10 25.98
CA THR A 74 -9.44 -7.75 27.15
C THR A 74 -8.18 -8.60 27.21
N LYS A 75 -7.02 -7.96 27.41
CA LYS A 75 -5.74 -8.64 27.63
C LYS A 75 -5.82 -9.46 28.92
N GLY A 76 -5.70 -10.78 28.80
CA GLY A 76 -5.69 -11.70 29.95
C GLY A 76 -6.77 -12.79 29.89
N GLU A 77 -7.81 -12.64 29.08
CA GLU A 77 -8.83 -13.69 28.90
C GLU A 77 -8.38 -14.81 27.94
N HIS A 78 -7.17 -15.35 28.10
CA HIS A 78 -6.56 -16.40 27.25
C HIS A 78 -6.03 -15.98 25.87
N LEU A 79 -5.54 -14.75 25.71
CA LEU A 79 -4.89 -14.31 24.47
C LEU A 79 -3.38 -14.51 24.54
N VAL A 80 -2.92 -15.76 24.40
CA VAL A 80 -1.54 -16.02 23.98
C VAL A 80 -1.52 -15.89 22.46
N LEU A 81 -1.34 -14.67 21.94
CA LEU A 81 -1.39 -14.35 20.50
C LEU A 81 -0.25 -14.97 19.66
N SER A 82 0.32 -16.10 20.08
CA SER A 82 1.50 -16.69 19.45
C SER A 82 1.21 -17.46 18.16
N GLU A 83 -0.04 -17.62 17.71
CA GLU A 83 -0.38 -18.43 16.52
C GLU A 83 -1.49 -17.83 15.66
N SER A 84 -1.33 -17.91 14.33
CA SER A 84 -2.30 -17.46 13.33
C SER A 84 -3.66 -18.17 13.46
N GLU A 85 -3.67 -19.40 13.99
CA GLU A 85 -4.90 -20.17 14.20
C GLU A 85 -5.77 -19.57 15.32
N GLN A 86 -5.16 -19.00 16.36
CA GLN A 86 -5.91 -18.32 17.42
C GLN A 86 -6.47 -16.98 16.95
N LEU A 87 -5.74 -16.27 16.10
CA LEU A 87 -6.22 -15.03 15.48
C LEU A 87 -7.51 -15.26 14.68
N ASN A 88 -7.57 -16.31 13.86
CA ASN A 88 -8.78 -16.63 13.10
C ASN A 88 -9.96 -16.98 14.03
N LYS A 89 -9.74 -17.75 15.10
CA LYS A 89 -10.79 -18.05 16.09
C LYS A 89 -11.34 -16.79 16.77
N ILE A 90 -10.46 -15.85 17.12
CA ILE A 90 -10.85 -14.56 17.69
C ILE A 90 -11.67 -13.78 16.67
N ILE A 91 -11.20 -13.68 15.41
CA ILE A 91 -11.92 -12.97 14.35
C ILE A 91 -13.31 -13.55 14.15
N THR A 92 -13.46 -14.87 14.01
CA THR A 92 -14.77 -15.51 13.85
C THR A 92 -15.70 -15.27 15.05
N ARG A 93 -15.17 -15.28 16.29
CA ARG A 93 -15.95 -14.91 17.47
C ARG A 93 -16.40 -13.44 17.42
N LEU A 94 -15.57 -12.57 16.89
CA LEU A 94 -15.83 -11.13 16.77
C LEU A 94 -16.71 -10.75 15.59
N GLU A 95 -16.86 -11.60 14.57
CA GLU A 95 -17.68 -11.33 13.37
C GLU A 95 -19.16 -11.11 13.70
N ASN A 96 -19.66 -11.78 14.75
CA ASN A 96 -21.05 -11.67 15.20
C ASN A 96 -21.24 -10.72 16.40
N LYS A 97 -20.17 -10.05 16.83
CA LYS A 97 -20.22 -9.07 17.92
C LYS A 97 -20.53 -7.69 17.33
N ASP A 98 -21.35 -6.92 18.02
CA ASP A 98 -21.54 -5.50 17.72
C ASP A 98 -20.19 -4.75 17.69
N VAL A 99 -20.10 -3.77 16.78
CA VAL A 99 -18.90 -2.96 16.56
C VAL A 99 -18.58 -2.16 17.83
N ASP A 100 -17.40 -2.35 18.41
CA ASP A 100 -16.99 -1.57 19.59
C ASP A 100 -16.65 -0.12 19.23
N TYR A 101 -15.92 0.10 18.12
CA TYR A 101 -15.66 1.44 17.61
C TYR A 101 -15.29 1.44 16.12
N SER A 102 -15.30 2.64 15.52
CA SER A 102 -14.82 2.89 14.17
C SER A 102 -13.78 4.00 14.17
N GLU A 103 -12.79 3.89 13.28
CA GLU A 103 -11.73 4.88 13.14
C GLU A 103 -11.34 5.01 11.68
N ASP A 104 -11.04 6.23 11.22
CA ASP A 104 -10.49 6.43 9.89
C ASP A 104 -9.01 6.06 9.85
N ILE A 105 -8.65 5.13 8.97
CA ILE A 105 -7.28 4.64 8.77
C ILE A 105 -6.85 4.90 7.34
N ALA A 106 -5.59 5.28 7.15
CA ALA A 106 -4.95 5.30 5.83
C ALA A 106 -4.51 3.88 5.47
N ILE A 107 -5.15 3.27 4.45
CA ILE A 107 -4.81 1.94 3.95
C ILE A 107 -4.09 2.04 2.60
N PRO A 108 -3.13 1.16 2.28
CA PRO A 108 -2.46 1.15 0.98
C PRO A 108 -3.46 1.03 -0.17
N ARG A 109 -3.35 1.93 -1.14
CA ARG A 109 -4.10 1.86 -2.41
C ARG A 109 -3.26 1.25 -3.53
N TYR A 110 -1.98 1.63 -3.57
CA TYR A 110 -1.00 1.06 -4.49
C TYR A 110 0.29 0.73 -3.76
N CYS A 111 0.97 -0.30 -4.25
CA CYS A 111 2.27 -0.76 -3.82
C CYS A 111 3.28 -0.65 -4.96
N THR A 112 4.57 -0.64 -4.64
CA THR A 112 5.60 -0.96 -5.63
C THR A 112 5.35 -2.37 -6.16
N CYS A 113 5.31 -2.57 -7.47
CA CYS A 113 5.28 -3.93 -8.00
C CYS A 113 6.60 -4.61 -7.61
N PRO A 114 6.56 -5.86 -7.12
CA PRO A 114 7.79 -6.64 -7.07
C PRO A 114 8.29 -6.75 -8.51
N SER A 115 9.40 -6.07 -8.83
CA SER A 115 10.11 -6.28 -10.08
C SER A 115 10.29 -7.78 -10.22
N LYS A 116 9.90 -8.35 -11.38
CA LYS A 116 10.20 -9.75 -11.69
C LYS A 116 11.73 -9.90 -11.66
N LEU A 117 12.27 -10.28 -10.51
CA LEU A 117 13.64 -10.76 -10.34
C LEU A 117 13.73 -12.14 -10.99
#